data_AF-A0A5S4ZYD8-F1
#
_entry.id   AF-A0A5S4ZYD8-F1
#
_cell.length_a   1.000
_cell.length_b   1.000
_cell.length_c   1.000
_cell.angle_alpha   90.00
_cell.angle_beta   90.00
_cell.angle_gamma   90.00
#
_symmetry.space_group_name_H-M   'P 1'
#
loop_
_entity.id
_entity.type
_entity.pdbx_description
1 polymer ?
#
loop_
_entity_poly.entity_id
_entity_poly.type
_entity_poly.pdbx_seq_one_letter_code
_entity_poly.pdbx_strand_id
1 'polypeptide(L)'
;MAKFFIELLQYEFNLTEEDINLLQKTMRKQSRTERRYYYQNLKTKEKDFIHYLQEIYQSLEPEGQKQWLDTVVQSMLDRGGDPDISDALVMKIIGPLTVYNQLRIKSETDGIKLNILVNFGGLGTVIILFGAITALVMYLFSR
;
A
#
# COMPACT_ATOMS: atom_id res chain seq x y z
N MET A 1 5.79 -10.55 7.55
CA MET A 1 6.40 -9.74 6.46
C MET A 1 6.55 -8.28 6.87
N ALA A 2 5.52 -7.60 7.39
CA ALA A 2 5.60 -6.22 7.93
C ALA A 2 6.67 -5.94 9.02
N LYS A 3 7.31 -6.97 9.56
CA LYS A 3 8.33 -6.81 10.60
C LYS A 3 9.61 -6.13 10.09
N PHE A 4 9.99 -6.36 8.83
CA PHE A 4 11.26 -5.88 8.28
C PHE A 4 11.40 -4.35 8.38
N PHE A 5 10.43 -3.59 7.87
CA PHE A 5 10.50 -2.12 7.90
C PHE A 5 10.35 -1.55 9.31
N ILE A 6 9.61 -2.25 10.17
CA ILE A 6 9.39 -1.82 11.54
C ILE A 6 10.64 -2.06 12.38
N GLU A 7 11.39 -3.14 12.11
CA GLU A 7 12.70 -3.41 12.74
C GLU A 7 13.70 -2.31 12.38
N LEU A 8 13.74 -1.85 11.11
CA LEU A 8 14.56 -0.71 10.70
C LEU A 8 14.20 0.57 11.47
N LEU A 9 12.90 0.88 11.56
CA LEU A 9 12.44 2.06 12.29
C LEU A 9 12.64 1.92 13.81
N GLN A 10 12.51 0.72 14.36
CA GLN A 10 12.71 0.44 15.78
C GLN A 10 14.17 0.68 16.17
N TYR A 11 15.11 0.21 15.34
CA TYR A 11 16.54 0.38 15.56
C TYR A 11 16.93 1.86 15.65
N GLU A 12 16.39 2.70 14.75
CA GLU A 12 16.76 4.12 14.68
C GLU A 12 15.99 4.99 15.68
N PHE A 13 14.68 4.79 15.81
CA PHE A 13 13.80 5.72 16.52
C PHE A 13 13.39 5.25 17.93
N ASN A 14 13.94 4.13 18.41
CA ASN A 14 13.62 3.53 19.70
C ASN A 14 12.11 3.36 19.91
N LEU A 15 11.43 2.79 18.91
CA LEU A 15 9.99 2.59 18.93
C LEU A 15 9.56 1.70 20.09
N THR A 16 8.49 2.10 20.78
CA THR A 16 7.89 1.30 21.86
C THR A 16 7.10 0.11 21.29
N GLU A 17 6.73 -0.84 22.14
CA GLU A 17 5.85 -1.95 21.72
C GLU A 17 4.48 -1.45 21.22
N GLU A 18 3.97 -0.36 21.79
CA GLU A 18 2.74 0.28 21.33
C GLU A 18 2.89 0.85 19.91
N ASP A 19 4.01 1.52 19.63
CA ASP A 19 4.34 2.02 18.30
C ASP A 19 4.42 0.90 17.25
N ILE A 20 5.16 -0.16 17.59
CA ILE A 20 5.34 -1.34 16.73
C ILE A 20 4.00 -1.98 16.40
N ASN A 21 3.14 -2.16 17.41
CA ASN A 21 1.82 -2.74 17.22
C ASN A 21 0.92 -1.86 16.34
N LEU A 22 1.00 -0.54 16.49
CA LEU A 22 0.26 0.39 15.63
C LEU A 22 0.75 0.33 14.19
N LEU A 23 2.06 0.31 13.96
CA LEU A 23 2.65 0.29 12.62
C LEU A 23 2.28 -0.95 11.81
N GLN A 24 2.08 -2.09 12.49
CA GLN A 24 1.66 -3.37 11.88
C GLN A 24 0.17 -3.44 11.52
N LYS A 25 -0.64 -2.50 12.04
CA LYS A 25 -2.09 -2.48 11.83
C LYS A 25 -2.45 -1.62 10.63
N THR A 26 -3.42 -2.11 9.86
CA THR A 26 -4.09 -1.26 8.88
C THR A 26 -4.93 -0.20 9.60
N MET A 27 -5.04 1.00 9.03
CA MET A 27 -5.80 2.11 9.63
C MET A 27 -7.25 1.73 9.98
N ARG A 28 -7.84 0.82 9.20
CA ARG A 28 -9.20 0.32 9.40
C ARG A 28 -9.34 -0.50 10.68
N LYS A 29 -8.30 -1.24 11.08
CA LYS A 29 -8.29 -2.10 12.26
C LYS A 29 -7.94 -1.37 13.56
N GLN A 30 -7.55 -0.10 13.49
CA GLN A 30 -7.26 0.70 14.69
C GLN A 30 -8.53 1.23 15.35
N SER A 31 -8.57 1.12 16.68
CA SER A 31 -9.54 1.76 17.54
C SER A 31 -9.37 3.29 17.57
N ARG A 32 -10.34 4.00 18.15
CA ARG A 32 -10.32 5.46 18.24
C ARG A 32 -9.14 5.98 19.06
N THR A 33 -8.80 5.30 20.16
CA THR A 33 -7.68 5.65 21.03
C THR A 33 -6.34 5.45 20.33
N GLU A 34 -6.19 4.31 19.65
CA GLU A 34 -5.01 3.99 18.82
C GLU A 34 -4.79 5.00 17.70
N ARG A 35 -5.84 5.37 16.96
CA ARG A 35 -5.73 6.42 15.93
C ARG A 35 -5.31 7.75 16.53
N ARG A 36 -5.89 8.14 17.67
CA ARG A 36 -5.51 9.39 18.35
C ARG A 36 -4.03 9.36 18.73
N TYR A 37 -3.57 8.28 19.34
CA TYR A 37 -2.15 8.10 19.66
C TYR A 37 -1.28 8.21 18.41
N TYR A 38 -1.63 7.49 17.33
CA TYR A 38 -0.90 7.53 16.07
C TYR A 38 -0.74 8.96 15.55
N TYR A 39 -1.82 9.74 15.49
CA TYR A 39 -1.77 11.11 14.99
C TYR A 39 -0.98 12.06 15.90
N GLN A 40 -0.92 11.79 17.21
CA GLN A 40 -0.20 12.63 18.17
C GLN A 40 1.30 12.31 18.21
N ASN A 41 1.68 11.03 18.12
CA ASN A 41 3.04 10.57 18.42
C ASN A 41 3.82 10.08 17.19
N LEU A 42 3.17 9.30 16.32
CA LEU A 42 3.83 8.65 15.19
C LEU A 42 3.76 9.49 13.92
N LYS A 43 2.59 10.08 13.63
CA LYS A 43 2.36 10.88 12.43
C LYS A 43 3.26 12.13 12.39
N THR A 44 3.59 12.68 13.55
CA THR A 44 4.49 13.83 13.68
C THR A 44 5.92 13.51 13.26
N LYS A 45 6.35 12.25 13.41
CA LYS A 45 7.66 11.72 13.02
C LYS A 45 7.68 11.11 11.61
N GLU A 46 6.55 11.10 10.90
CA GLU A 46 6.41 10.44 9.61
C GLU A 46 7.44 10.93 8.59
N LYS A 47 7.74 12.24 8.59
CA LYS A 47 8.74 12.82 7.69
C LYS A 47 10.12 12.23 7.94
N ASP A 48 10.50 12.07 9.21
CA ASP A 48 11.79 11.53 9.61
C ASP A 48 11.88 10.04 9.27
N PHE A 49 10.80 9.29 9.48
CA PHE A 49 10.71 7.87 9.07
C PHE A 49 10.89 7.70 7.57
N ILE A 50 10.21 8.53 6.76
CA ILE A 50 10.32 8.48 5.30
C ILE A 50 11.74 8.83 4.87
N HIS A 51 12.33 9.88 5.44
CA HIS A 51 13.68 10.31 5.10
C HIS A 51 14.71 9.19 5.37
N TYR A 52 14.66 8.61 6.58
CA TYR A 52 15.54 7.51 6.97
C TYR A 52 15.41 6.29 6.03
N LEU A 53 14.17 5.82 5.80
CA LEU A 53 13.93 4.69 4.92
C LEU A 53 14.31 5.00 3.45
N GLN A 54 14.17 6.26 3.02
CA GLN A 54 14.55 6.69 1.68
C GLN A 54 16.06 6.68 1.48
N GLU A 55 16.84 7.12 2.47
CA GLU A 55 18.30 7.04 2.43
C GLU A 55 18.77 5.60 2.30
N ILE A 56 18.19 4.69 3.10
CA ILE A 56 18.47 3.26 2.99
C ILE A 56 18.13 2.77 1.58
N TYR A 57 16.91 3.02 1.10
CA TYR A 57 16.46 2.57 -0.21
C TYR A 57 17.35 3.06 -1.35
N GLN A 58 17.80 4.31 -1.31
CA GLN A 58 18.68 4.91 -2.31
C GLN A 58 20.11 4.33 -2.27
N SER A 59 20.55 3.84 -1.11
CA SER A 59 21.84 3.16 -0.96
C SER A 59 21.84 1.70 -1.46
N LEU A 60 20.66 1.11 -1.69
CA LEU A 60 20.53 -0.27 -2.15
C LEU A 60 20.81 -0.39 -3.65
N GLU A 61 21.46 -1.50 -4.01
CA GLU A 61 21.53 -1.96 -5.39
C GLU A 61 20.12 -2.34 -5.92
N PRO A 62 19.94 -2.43 -7.26
CA PRO A 62 18.64 -2.75 -7.86
C PRO A 62 17.98 -4.02 -7.31
N GLU A 63 18.77 -5.03 -6.94
CA GLU A 63 18.26 -6.26 -6.34
C GLU A 63 17.66 -6.01 -4.94
N GLY A 64 18.30 -5.20 -4.11
CA GLY A 64 17.78 -4.81 -2.80
C GLY A 64 16.51 -3.95 -2.90
N GLN A 65 16.46 -3.04 -3.87
CA GLN A 65 15.24 -2.26 -4.16
C GLN A 65 14.08 -3.16 -4.59
N LYS A 66 14.36 -4.18 -5.40
CA LYS A 66 13.36 -5.19 -5.78
C LYS A 66 12.89 -6.01 -4.58
N GLN A 67 13.78 -6.42 -3.69
CA GLN A 67 13.41 -7.13 -2.46
C GLN A 67 12.46 -6.31 -1.57
N TRP A 68 12.67 -4.99 -1.48
CA TRP A 68 11.76 -4.09 -0.77
C TRP A 68 10.37 -4.09 -1.40
N LEU A 69 10.29 -3.94 -2.72
CA LEU A 69 9.03 -4.01 -3.46
C LEU A 69 8.32 -5.35 -3.22
N ASP A 70 9.02 -6.46 -3.38
CA ASP A 70 8.46 -7.80 -3.19
C ASP A 70 7.97 -8.02 -1.74
N THR A 71 8.69 -7.47 -0.76
CA THR A 71 8.32 -7.53 0.66
C THR A 71 7.04 -6.75 0.95
N VAL A 72 6.92 -5.51 0.47
CA VAL A 72 5.71 -4.70 0.63
C VAL A 72 4.53 -5.37 -0.06
N VAL A 73 4.71 -5.82 -1.31
CA VAL A 73 3.66 -6.49 -2.07
C VAL A 73 3.17 -7.74 -1.35
N GLN A 74 4.09 -8.57 -0.85
CA GLN A 74 3.69 -9.77 -0.12
C GLN A 74 2.97 -9.44 1.19
N SER A 75 3.47 -8.46 1.94
CA SER A 75 2.83 -7.93 3.15
C SER A 75 1.39 -7.48 2.90
N MET A 76 1.15 -6.79 1.78
CA MET A 76 -0.18 -6.36 1.36
C MET A 76 -1.06 -7.54 0.90
N LEU A 77 -0.51 -8.51 0.14
CA LEU A 77 -1.25 -9.71 -0.28
C LEU A 77 -1.77 -10.51 0.90
N ASP A 78 -0.93 -10.71 1.92
CA ASP A 78 -1.29 -11.39 3.17
C ASP A 78 -2.49 -10.72 3.89
N ARG A 79 -2.78 -9.46 3.55
CA ARG A 79 -3.86 -8.63 4.11
C ARG A 79 -4.99 -8.32 3.11
N GLY A 80 -5.04 -9.03 1.99
CA GLY A 80 -6.05 -8.81 0.95
C GLY A 80 -5.92 -7.45 0.25
N GLY A 81 -4.70 -6.93 0.15
CA GLY A 81 -4.34 -5.70 -0.55
C GLY A 81 -4.44 -4.41 0.27
N ASP A 82 -4.78 -4.48 1.56
CA ASP A 82 -4.81 -3.31 2.45
C ASP A 82 -3.43 -3.08 3.08
N PRO A 83 -2.75 -1.96 2.80
CA PRO A 83 -1.45 -1.68 3.41
C PRO A 83 -1.62 -1.38 4.90
N ASP A 84 -0.68 -1.86 5.73
CA ASP A 84 -0.52 -1.31 7.08
C ASP A 84 0.18 0.06 7.04
N ILE A 85 0.42 0.66 8.20
CA ILE A 85 1.11 1.96 8.23
C ILE A 85 2.54 1.82 7.70
N SER A 86 3.26 0.76 8.07
CA SER A 86 4.64 0.55 7.60
C SER A 86 4.72 0.38 6.08
N ASP A 87 3.81 -0.41 5.49
CA ASP A 87 3.67 -0.57 4.04
C ASP A 87 3.39 0.79 3.39
N ALA A 88 2.48 1.58 3.99
CA ALA A 88 2.14 2.91 3.47
C ALA A 88 3.32 3.91 3.53
N LEU A 89 4.22 3.80 4.51
CA LEU A 89 5.46 4.60 4.55
C LEU A 89 6.38 4.21 3.40
N VAL A 90 6.60 2.92 3.20
CA VAL A 90 7.51 2.42 2.15
C VAL A 90 6.95 2.69 0.75
N MET A 91 5.63 2.62 0.57
CA MET A 91 4.96 2.98 -0.67
C MET A 91 5.24 4.44 -1.09
N LYS A 92 5.45 5.35 -0.14
CA LYS A 92 5.81 6.75 -0.47
C LYS A 92 7.23 6.89 -1.01
N ILE A 93 8.08 5.89 -0.78
CA ILE A 93 9.48 5.86 -1.20
C ILE A 93 9.61 5.14 -2.55
N ILE A 94 9.06 3.92 -2.65
CA ILE A 94 9.09 3.12 -3.88
C ILE A 94 8.20 3.73 -4.98
N GLY A 95 7.09 4.33 -4.56
CA GLY A 95 6.05 4.85 -5.44
C GLY A 95 4.79 3.97 -5.36
N PRO A 96 3.62 4.55 -5.01
CA PRO A 96 2.40 3.78 -4.77
C PRO A 96 1.90 3.09 -6.05
N LEU A 97 2.08 3.72 -7.22
CA LEU A 97 1.65 3.15 -8.50
C LEU A 97 2.43 1.86 -8.82
N THR A 98 3.74 1.86 -8.61
CA THR A 98 4.62 0.70 -8.81
C THR A 98 4.18 -0.45 -7.90
N VAL A 99 3.96 -0.16 -6.62
CA VAL A 99 3.51 -1.16 -5.64
C VAL A 99 2.15 -1.74 -6.01
N TYR A 100 1.16 -0.92 -6.32
CA TYR A 100 -0.17 -1.41 -6.69
C TYR A 100 -0.18 -2.19 -8.00
N ASN A 101 0.63 -1.78 -8.99
CA ASN A 101 0.74 -2.53 -10.24
C ASN A 101 1.33 -3.92 -9.98
N GLN A 102 2.42 -4.00 -9.21
CA GLN A 102 3.05 -5.28 -8.88
C GLN A 102 2.14 -6.16 -8.00
N LEU A 103 1.42 -5.55 -7.06
CA LEU A 103 0.40 -6.23 -6.24
C LEU A 103 -0.68 -6.86 -7.11
N ARG A 104 -1.19 -6.12 -8.10
CA ARG A 104 -2.18 -6.63 -9.04
C ARG A 104 -1.63 -7.82 -9.83
N ILE A 105 -0.48 -7.65 -10.49
CA ILE A 105 0.15 -8.71 -11.30
C ILE A 105 0.34 -9.97 -10.46
N LYS A 106 0.86 -9.83 -9.24
CA LYS A 106 1.11 -10.95 -8.34
C LYS A 106 -0.18 -11.59 -7.84
N SER A 107 -1.21 -10.79 -7.52
CA SER A 107 -2.52 -11.32 -7.13
C SER A 107 -3.20 -12.12 -8.24
N GLU A 108 -3.07 -11.67 -9.50
CA GLU A 108 -3.60 -12.36 -10.67
C GLU A 108 -2.83 -13.67 -10.93
N THR A 109 -1.50 -13.64 -10.78
CA THR A 109 -0.63 -14.81 -10.95
C THR A 109 -0.87 -15.87 -9.88
N ASP A 110 -1.02 -15.46 -8.62
CA ASP A 110 -1.19 -16.36 -7.47
C ASP A 110 -2.66 -16.75 -7.25
N GLY A 111 -3.60 -16.19 -8.03
CA GLY A 111 -5.04 -16.45 -7.89
C GLY A 111 -5.66 -15.89 -6.60
N ILE A 112 -5.01 -14.91 -5.96
CA ILE A 112 -5.43 -14.31 -4.69
C ILE A 112 -6.42 -13.19 -4.96
N LYS A 113 -7.62 -13.27 -4.39
CA LYS A 113 -8.62 -12.19 -4.48
C LYS A 113 -8.26 -11.04 -3.55
N LEU A 114 -8.01 -9.86 -4.12
CA LEU A 114 -7.88 -8.61 -3.36
C LEU A 114 -9.25 -8.13 -2.86
N ASN A 115 -9.25 -7.41 -1.73
CA ASN A 115 -10.45 -6.78 -1.19
C ASN A 115 -11.04 -5.77 -2.19
N ILE A 116 -12.37 -5.69 -2.24
CA ILE A 116 -13.16 -4.95 -3.25
C ILE A 116 -12.70 -3.49 -3.43
N LEU A 117 -12.23 -2.84 -2.36
CA LEU A 117 -11.75 -1.46 -2.37
C LEU A 117 -10.35 -1.24 -2.97
N VAL A 118 -9.61 -2.30 -3.28
CA VAL A 118 -8.27 -2.25 -3.91
C VAL A 118 -8.36 -2.50 -5.42
N ASN A 119 -9.50 -3.05 -5.90
CA ASN A 119 -9.77 -3.40 -7.30
C ASN A 119 -10.42 -2.27 -8.13
N PHE A 120 -10.34 -1.00 -7.69
CA PHE A 120 -11.06 0.12 -8.32
C PHE A 120 -10.66 0.43 -9.77
N GLY A 121 -9.62 -0.19 -10.31
CA GLY A 121 -9.30 -0.13 -11.75
C GLY A 121 -10.35 -0.79 -12.65
N GLY A 122 -11.03 -1.85 -12.17
CA GLY A 122 -11.98 -2.63 -12.98
C GLY A 122 -13.36 -1.97 -13.15
N LEU A 123 -13.85 -1.25 -12.13
CA LEU A 123 -15.13 -0.56 -12.20
C LEU A 123 -15.10 0.60 -13.21
N GLY A 124 -13.98 1.33 -13.30
CA GLY A 124 -13.80 2.40 -14.28
C GLY A 124 -13.85 1.88 -15.72
N THR A 125 -13.25 0.71 -15.98
CA THR A 125 -13.27 0.08 -17.32
C THR A 125 -14.69 -0.36 -17.69
N VAL A 126 -15.47 -0.90 -16.74
CA VAL A 126 -16.86 -1.30 -16.98
C VAL A 126 -17.75 -0.09 -17.28
N ILE A 127 -17.58 1.03 -16.57
CA ILE A 127 -18.34 2.26 -16.82
C ILE A 127 -18.03 2.83 -18.21
N ILE A 128 -16.76 2.86 -18.60
CA ILE A 128 -16.33 3.33 -19.93
C ILE A 128 -16.89 2.42 -21.03
N LEU A 129 -16.82 1.10 -20.86
CA LEU A 129 -17.35 0.13 -21.81
C LEU A 129 -18.87 0.29 -21.98
N PHE A 130 -19.60 0.43 -20.86
CA PHE A 130 -21.04 0.62 -20.87
C PHE A 130 -21.43 1.93 -21.56
N GLY A 131 -20.68 3.02 -21.30
CA GLY A 131 -20.86 4.30 -21.99
C GLY A 131 -20.64 4.20 -23.50
N ALA A 132 -19.58 3.52 -23.93
CA ALA A 132 -19.27 3.34 -25.35
C ALA A 132 -20.35 2.51 -26.08
N ILE A 133 -20.83 1.42 -25.45
CA ILE A 133 -21.93 0.60 -26.01
C ILE A 133 -23.21 1.44 -26.11
N THR A 134 -23.55 2.18 -25.06
CA THR A 134 -24.78 2.99 -25.04
C THR A 134 -24.75 4.09 -26.10
N ALA A 135 -23.61 4.76 -26.28
CA ALA A 135 -23.41 5.76 -27.33
C ALA A 135 -23.54 5.16 -28.74
N LEU A 136 -22.97 3.96 -28.96
CA LEU A 136 -23.05 3.26 -30.24
C LEU A 136 -24.50 2.84 -30.56
N VAL A 137 -25.24 2.34 -29.57
CA VAL A 137 -26.66 2.00 -29.72
C VAL A 137 -27.49 3.25 -30.03
N MET A 138 -27.29 4.35 -29.31
CA MET A 138 -28.00 5.61 -29.60
C MET A 138 -27.68 6.13 -31.01
N TYR A 139 -26.42 6.08 -31.43
CA TYR A 139 -26.01 6.50 -32.76
C TYR A 139 -26.67 5.67 -33.87
N LEU A 140 -26.81 4.36 -33.67
CA LEU A 140 -27.48 3.46 -34.62
C LEU A 140 -29.00 3.67 -34.68
N PHE A 141 -29.65 4.02 -33.56
CA PHE A 141 -31.09 4.32 -33.52
C PHE A 141 -31.44 5.74 -33.96
N SER A 142 -30.50 6.68 -33.92
CA SER A 142 -30.71 8.06 -34.38
C SER A 142 -30.52 8.25 -35.89
N ARG A 143 -30.29 7.17 -36.64
CA ARG A 143 -30.02 7.17 -38.08
C ARG A 143 -31.07 6.34 -38.81
#